data_AF-A0A4D4N9Z0-F1
#
_entry.id   AF-A0A4D4N9Z0-F1
#
_cell.length_a   1.000
_cell.length_b   1.000
_cell.length_c   1.000
_cell.angle_alpha   90.00
_cell.angle_beta   90.00
_cell.angle_gamma   90.00
#
_symmetry.space_group_name_H-M   'P 1'
#
loop_
_entity.id
_entity.type
_entity.pdbx_description
1 polymer ?
#
loop_
_entity_poly.entity_id
_entity_poly.type
_entity_poly.pdbx_seq_one_letter_code
_entity_poly.pdbx_strand_id
1 'polypeptide(L)'
;MGPRPCPGPGARPALGGLIDLPAAVDERAAGRIAAVLSQGADAADGQEDQVAVRATGVFTARLAHARSGVGRPWSPRGTVLITGGTGALGGHVARWLAGAGAEHLVLTSRRGADAPGATALKAELEELGARVTLAVCDVADRDALAALLAEHTFTSVFHAAGVEQFAPSTS
;
A
#
# COMPACT_ATOMS: atom_id res chain seq x y z
N MET A 1 29.26 40.05 18.98
CA MET A 1 28.70 38.76 18.53
C MET A 1 27.56 38.43 19.48
N GLY A 2 26.35 38.92 19.18
CA GLY A 2 25.19 38.75 20.06
C GLY A 2 24.48 37.41 19.81
N PRO A 3 23.83 36.82 20.82
CA PRO A 3 23.10 35.56 20.67
C PRO A 3 21.93 35.73 19.69
N ARG A 4 21.73 34.75 18.80
CA ARG A 4 20.56 34.72 17.91
C ARG A 4 19.31 34.52 18.77
N PRO A 5 18.24 35.31 18.60
CA PRO A 5 17.01 35.13 19.36
C PRO A 5 16.37 33.79 19.03
N CYS A 6 15.81 33.13 20.06
CA CYS A 6 15.02 31.91 19.88
C CYS A 6 13.80 32.20 18.99
N PRO A 7 13.44 31.31 18.05
CA PRO A 7 12.22 31.49 17.27
C PRO A 7 10.99 31.52 18.18
N GLY A 8 10.09 32.48 17.92
CA GLY A 8 8.87 32.66 18.70
C GLY A 8 7.89 31.49 18.60
N PRO A 9 6.89 31.41 19.51
CA PRO A 9 5.86 30.38 19.48
C PRO A 9 5.02 30.55 18.21
N GLY A 10 5.24 29.68 17.23
CA GLY A 10 4.67 29.78 15.87
C GLY A 10 5.59 29.29 14.76
N ALA A 11 6.85 28.97 15.06
CA ALA A 11 7.72 28.28 14.10
C ALA A 11 7.16 26.90 13.78
N ARG A 12 6.65 26.73 12.55
CA ARG A 12 6.34 25.42 11.98
C ARG A 12 7.60 24.53 12.11
N PRO A 13 7.48 23.24 12.51
CA PRO A 13 8.62 22.35 12.35
C PRO A 13 9.01 22.37 10.86
N ALA A 14 10.24 22.76 10.60
CA ALA A 14 10.76 22.78 9.24
C ALA A 14 10.98 21.32 8.82
N LEU A 15 10.06 20.78 8.02
CA LEU A 15 10.24 19.49 7.39
C LEU A 15 11.32 19.64 6.30
N GLY A 16 12.43 18.90 6.43
CA GLY A 16 13.53 18.93 5.46
C GLY A 16 13.26 18.08 4.21
N GLY A 17 12.97 16.78 4.39
CA GLY A 17 12.70 15.82 3.32
C GLY A 17 13.02 14.37 3.72
N LEU A 18 12.88 13.44 2.78
CA LEU A 18 13.17 12.01 2.86
C LEU A 18 14.38 11.68 1.97
N ILE A 19 15.34 10.94 2.52
CA ILE A 19 16.48 10.38 1.77
C ILE A 19 16.46 8.86 1.90
N ASP A 20 16.31 8.16 0.77
CA ASP A 20 16.45 6.70 0.70
C ASP A 20 17.90 6.32 0.37
N LEU A 21 18.48 5.42 1.17
CA LEU A 21 19.92 5.13 1.17
C LEU A 21 20.26 3.83 0.40
N PRO A 22 21.47 3.71 -0.16
CA PRO A 22 21.93 2.44 -0.69
C PRO A 22 22.13 1.44 0.46
N ALA A 23 22.04 0.13 0.15
CA ALA A 23 22.21 -0.93 1.14
C ALA A 23 23.59 -0.88 1.84
N ALA A 24 24.62 -0.37 1.18
CA ALA A 24 25.93 -0.10 1.75
C ALA A 24 26.32 1.36 1.50
N VAL A 25 26.81 2.04 2.54
CA VAL A 25 27.25 3.44 2.48
C VAL A 25 28.77 3.49 2.41
N ASP A 26 29.29 3.59 1.19
CA ASP A 26 30.71 3.87 0.95
C ASP A 26 31.01 5.37 1.05
N GLU A 27 32.30 5.74 0.94
CA GLU A 27 32.72 7.15 1.02
C GLU A 27 32.03 8.04 -0.03
N ARG A 28 31.74 7.49 -1.22
CA ARG A 28 31.06 8.22 -2.29
C ARG A 28 29.60 8.48 -1.94
N ALA A 29 28.91 7.47 -1.40
CA ALA A 29 27.55 7.61 -0.89
C ALA A 29 27.51 8.61 0.27
N ALA A 30 28.46 8.56 1.20
CA ALA A 30 28.57 9.51 2.31
C ALA A 30 28.73 10.96 1.80
N GLY A 31 29.60 11.19 0.81
CA GLY A 31 29.76 12.50 0.19
C GLY A 31 28.49 13.01 -0.49
N ARG A 32 27.73 12.12 -1.16
CA ARG A 32 26.44 12.47 -1.78
C ARG A 32 25.37 12.82 -0.75
N ILE A 33 25.28 12.06 0.34
CA ILE A 33 24.34 12.32 1.44
C ILE A 33 24.63 13.69 2.06
N ALA A 34 25.90 13.97 2.36
CA ALA A 34 26.32 15.27 2.89
C ALA A 34 25.94 16.43 1.95
N ALA A 35 26.17 16.25 0.64
CA ALA A 35 25.81 17.24 -0.36
C ALA A 35 24.29 17.52 -0.39
N VAL A 36 23.45 16.48 -0.32
CA VAL A 36 21.97 16.62 -0.27
C VAL A 36 21.53 17.33 1.01
N LEU A 37 22.08 16.98 2.17
CA LEU A 37 21.74 17.61 3.44
C LEU A 37 22.18 19.06 3.54
N SER A 38 23.23 19.44 2.80
CA SER A 38 23.76 20.81 2.78
C SER A 38 23.03 21.74 1.81
N GLN A 39 22.05 21.26 1.04
CA GLN A 39 21.27 22.12 0.14
C GLN A 39 20.46 23.10 0.99
N GLY A 40 20.78 24.40 0.89
CA GLY A 40 20.13 25.45 1.65
C GLY A 40 18.70 25.73 1.17
N ALA A 41 17.88 26.30 2.04
CA ALA A 41 16.48 26.69 1.77
C ALA A 41 16.33 27.80 0.70
N ASP A 42 17.45 28.42 0.26
CA ASP A 42 17.49 29.52 -0.70
C ASP A 42 17.75 29.05 -2.15
N ALA A 43 17.70 27.74 -2.42
CA ALA A 43 17.79 27.24 -3.79
C ALA A 43 16.60 27.75 -4.62
N ALA A 44 16.90 28.56 -5.64
CA ALA A 44 15.91 29.18 -6.52
C ALA A 44 15.11 28.17 -7.36
N ASP A 45 15.63 26.94 -7.48
CA ASP A 45 14.92 25.77 -7.99
C ASP A 45 14.39 25.01 -6.78
N GLY A 46 13.07 24.81 -6.71
CA GLY A 46 12.37 24.33 -5.53
C GLY A 46 13.06 23.17 -4.78
N GLN A 47 12.98 23.22 -3.45
CA GLN A 47 13.62 22.24 -2.58
C GLN A 47 13.08 20.83 -2.84
N GLU A 48 13.97 19.90 -3.18
CA GLU A 48 13.66 18.49 -3.31
C GLU A 48 13.52 17.85 -1.93
N ASP A 49 12.31 17.38 -1.62
CA ASP A 49 11.99 16.76 -0.34
C ASP A 49 11.98 15.22 -0.42
N GLN A 50 12.25 14.64 -1.59
CA GLN A 50 12.27 13.18 -1.81
C GLN A 50 13.43 12.78 -2.72
N VAL A 51 14.47 12.24 -2.11
CA VAL A 51 15.74 11.92 -2.76
C VAL A 51 16.12 10.46 -2.53
N ALA A 52 16.71 9.82 -3.53
CA ALA A 52 17.32 8.50 -3.40
C ALA A 52 18.82 8.58 -3.74
N VAL A 53 19.66 8.13 -2.81
CA VAL A 53 21.11 7.98 -3.03
C VAL A 53 21.39 6.55 -3.44
N ARG A 54 22.18 6.38 -4.50
CA ARG A 54 22.62 5.08 -5.03
C ARG A 54 24.11 5.12 -5.36
N ALA A 55 24.70 3.96 -5.65
CA ALA A 55 26.07 3.87 -6.15
C ALA A 55 26.29 4.69 -7.44
N THR A 56 25.26 4.79 -8.29
CA THR A 56 25.29 5.50 -9.56
C THR A 56 25.07 7.01 -9.46
N GLY A 57 24.47 7.52 -8.36
CA GLY A 57 24.19 8.95 -8.23
C GLY A 57 23.07 9.28 -7.24
N VAL A 58 22.56 10.50 -7.36
CA VAL A 58 21.44 11.04 -6.59
C VAL A 58 20.25 11.21 -7.53
N PHE A 59 19.08 10.76 -7.11
CA PHE A 59 17.84 10.78 -7.88
C PHE A 59 16.74 11.51 -7.11
N THR A 60 15.87 12.22 -7.79
CA THR A 60 14.70 12.89 -7.20
C THR A 60 13.41 12.21 -7.64
N ALA A 61 12.41 12.16 -6.76
CA ALA A 61 11.13 11.54 -7.07
C ALA A 61 10.30 12.42 -8.03
N ARG A 62 9.77 11.82 -9.10
CA ARG A 62 8.87 12.48 -10.06
C ARG A 62 7.74 11.55 -10.47
N LEU A 63 6.53 12.10 -10.49
CA LEU A 63 5.38 11.42 -11.09
C LEU A 63 5.34 11.74 -12.59
N ALA A 64 5.34 10.69 -13.41
CA ALA A 64 5.23 10.80 -14.87
C ALA A 64 4.03 10.00 -15.37
N HIS A 65 3.47 10.41 -16.51
CA HIS A 65 2.38 9.67 -17.13
C HIS A 65 2.87 8.33 -17.66
N ALA A 66 2.31 7.23 -17.14
CA ALA A 66 2.57 5.89 -17.65
C ALA A 66 1.76 5.64 -18.93
N ARG A 67 2.40 5.17 -20.00
CA ARG A 67 1.67 4.66 -21.17
C ARG A 67 1.08 3.30 -20.81
N SER A 68 -0.19 3.09 -21.13
CA SER A 68 -0.81 1.75 -20.99
C SER A 68 -0.07 0.76 -21.88
N GLY A 69 0.42 -0.33 -21.30
CA GLY A 69 1.06 -1.42 -22.02
C GLY A 69 0.06 -2.52 -22.40
N VAL A 70 0.33 -3.25 -23.48
CA VAL A 70 -0.39 -4.49 -23.80
C VAL A 70 0.18 -5.63 -22.96
N GLY A 71 -0.40 -5.84 -21.77
CA GLY A 71 -0.10 -7.01 -20.94
C GLY A 71 -0.69 -8.29 -21.54
N ARG A 72 -0.19 -9.45 -21.11
CA ARG A 72 -0.87 -10.72 -21.40
C ARG A 72 -2.23 -10.72 -20.68
N PRO A 73 -3.32 -11.13 -21.35
CA PRO A 73 -4.61 -11.27 -20.68
C PRO A 73 -4.45 -12.25 -19.51
N TRP A 74 -4.98 -11.86 -18.36
CA TRP A 74 -4.97 -12.67 -17.15
C TRP A 74 -6.41 -13.14 -16.86
N SER A 75 -6.55 -14.40 -16.45
CA SER A 75 -7.80 -14.97 -15.97
C SER A 75 -7.59 -15.61 -14.59
N PRO A 76 -8.55 -15.49 -13.66
CA PRO A 76 -8.49 -16.22 -12.40
C PRO A 76 -8.56 -17.73 -12.66
N ARG A 77 -7.92 -18.51 -11.79
CA ARG A 77 -7.92 -19.98 -11.82
C ARG A 77 -7.96 -20.49 -10.38
N GLY A 78 -8.63 -21.59 -10.07
CA GLY A 78 -8.66 -22.14 -8.71
C GLY A 78 -9.18 -21.16 -7.65
N THR A 79 -8.57 -21.18 -6.45
CA THR A 79 -9.03 -20.40 -5.30
C THR A 79 -8.32 -19.05 -5.18
N VAL A 80 -9.10 -17.97 -5.07
CA VAL A 80 -8.63 -16.60 -4.91
C VAL A 80 -8.90 -16.10 -3.50
N LEU A 81 -7.88 -15.56 -2.84
CA LEU A 81 -8.01 -14.88 -1.55
C LEU A 81 -8.23 -13.38 -1.76
N ILE A 82 -9.26 -12.81 -1.12
CA ILE A 82 -9.51 -11.37 -1.11
C ILE A 82 -9.52 -10.89 0.33
N THR A 83 -8.47 -10.18 0.74
CA THR A 83 -8.42 -9.60 2.08
C THR A 83 -9.19 -8.30 2.15
N GLY A 84 -9.98 -8.10 3.20
CA GLY A 84 -10.94 -6.99 3.21
C GLY A 84 -12.06 -7.23 2.17
N GLY A 85 -12.32 -8.49 1.84
CA GLY A 85 -13.19 -8.89 0.72
C GLY A 85 -14.66 -8.50 0.88
N THR A 86 -15.10 -8.22 2.10
CA THR A 86 -16.45 -7.69 2.38
C THR A 86 -16.49 -6.16 2.51
N GLY A 87 -15.37 -5.47 2.25
CA GLY A 87 -15.30 -4.00 2.21
C GLY A 87 -15.75 -3.43 0.86
N ALA A 88 -15.83 -2.10 0.76
CA ALA A 88 -16.31 -1.42 -0.45
C ALA A 88 -15.52 -1.85 -1.71
N LEU A 89 -14.19 -1.74 -1.68
CA LEU A 89 -13.35 -2.15 -2.81
C LEU A 89 -13.31 -3.68 -2.97
N GLY A 90 -13.19 -4.41 -1.87
CA GLY A 90 -13.14 -5.87 -1.87
C GLY A 90 -14.35 -6.53 -2.54
N GLY A 91 -15.54 -6.01 -2.29
CA GLY A 91 -16.77 -6.49 -2.92
C GLY A 91 -16.82 -6.23 -4.43
N HIS A 92 -16.29 -5.10 -4.91
CA HIS A 92 -16.17 -4.85 -6.35
C HIS A 92 -15.15 -5.78 -7.03
N VAL A 93 -14.01 -6.02 -6.37
CA VAL A 93 -13.01 -6.97 -6.86
C VAL A 93 -13.58 -8.39 -6.91
N ALA A 94 -14.35 -8.79 -5.89
CA ALA A 94 -14.99 -10.11 -5.85
C ALA A 94 -15.97 -10.30 -7.02
N ARG A 95 -16.82 -9.31 -7.31
CA ARG A 95 -17.76 -9.34 -8.45
C ARG A 95 -17.04 -9.44 -9.78
N TRP A 96 -15.99 -8.63 -9.96
CA TRP A 96 -15.18 -8.67 -11.17
C TRP A 96 -14.53 -10.05 -11.37
N LEU A 97 -14.00 -10.67 -10.31
CA LEU A 97 -13.39 -11.99 -10.36
C LEU A 97 -14.41 -13.11 -10.64
N ALA A 98 -15.58 -13.06 -10.01
CA ALA A 98 -16.66 -14.00 -10.30
C ALA A 98 -17.09 -13.92 -11.77
N GLY A 99 -17.31 -12.69 -12.28
CA GLY A 99 -17.61 -12.47 -13.70
C GLY A 99 -16.48 -12.87 -14.66
N ALA A 100 -15.24 -12.90 -14.19
CA ALA A 100 -14.07 -13.39 -14.93
C ALA A 100 -13.86 -14.91 -14.83
N GLY A 101 -14.76 -15.64 -14.15
CA GLY A 101 -14.73 -17.11 -14.06
C GLY A 101 -13.92 -17.67 -12.90
N ALA A 102 -13.76 -16.93 -11.79
CA ALA A 102 -13.13 -17.47 -10.59
C ALA A 102 -13.93 -18.65 -10.02
N GLU A 103 -13.28 -19.80 -9.81
CA GLU A 103 -13.93 -21.02 -9.32
C GLU A 103 -14.31 -20.93 -7.83
N HIS A 104 -13.45 -20.29 -7.03
CA HIS A 104 -13.65 -20.15 -5.58
C HIS A 104 -13.06 -18.84 -5.06
N LEU A 105 -13.89 -18.05 -4.38
CA LEU A 105 -13.52 -16.82 -3.70
C LEU A 105 -13.52 -17.02 -2.19
N VAL A 106 -12.41 -16.73 -1.53
CA VAL A 106 -12.30 -16.67 -0.07
C VAL A 106 -12.21 -15.21 0.33
N LEU A 107 -13.26 -14.69 0.94
CA LEU A 107 -13.36 -13.30 1.38
C LEU A 107 -13.02 -13.23 2.87
N THR A 108 -11.90 -12.59 3.21
CA THR A 108 -11.57 -12.39 4.63
C THR A 108 -12.02 -11.03 5.12
N SER A 109 -12.55 -11.02 6.34
CA SER A 109 -12.70 -9.81 7.13
C SER A 109 -12.73 -10.16 8.61
N ARG A 110 -12.47 -9.18 9.47
CA ARG A 110 -12.57 -9.35 10.94
C ARG A 110 -13.98 -9.74 11.40
N ARG A 111 -15.01 -9.45 10.61
CA ARG A 111 -16.42 -9.72 10.94
C ARG A 111 -16.98 -10.92 10.17
N GLY A 112 -16.28 -11.45 9.17
CA GLY A 112 -16.77 -12.54 8.32
C GLY A 112 -18.20 -12.30 7.81
N ALA A 113 -19.09 -13.26 8.07
CA ALA A 113 -20.51 -13.19 7.69
C ALA A 113 -21.29 -12.08 8.42
N ASP A 114 -20.81 -11.61 9.58
CA ASP A 114 -21.42 -10.52 10.33
C ASP A 114 -21.04 -9.13 9.79
N ALA A 115 -20.19 -9.08 8.75
CA ALA A 115 -19.93 -7.81 8.06
C ALA A 115 -21.20 -7.33 7.35
N PRO A 116 -21.53 -6.03 7.41
CA PRO A 116 -22.69 -5.48 6.70
C PRO A 116 -22.68 -5.85 5.22
N GLY A 117 -23.77 -6.49 4.76
CA GLY A 117 -23.92 -6.90 3.36
C GLY A 117 -23.13 -8.15 2.93
N ALA A 118 -22.39 -8.82 3.83
CA ALA A 118 -21.57 -9.97 3.46
C ALA A 118 -22.37 -11.17 2.93
N THR A 119 -23.50 -11.50 3.58
CA THR A 119 -24.38 -12.59 3.13
C THR A 119 -25.02 -12.29 1.77
N ALA A 120 -25.40 -11.04 1.52
CA ALA A 120 -25.94 -10.61 0.23
C ALA A 120 -24.88 -10.68 -0.87
N LEU A 121 -23.67 -10.20 -0.59
CA LEU A 121 -22.51 -10.32 -1.48
C LEU A 121 -22.20 -11.79 -1.79
N LYS A 122 -22.21 -12.66 -0.78
CA LYS A 122 -21.99 -14.09 -0.96
C LYS A 122 -23.01 -14.68 -1.95
N ALA A 123 -24.30 -14.43 -1.73
CA ALA A 123 -25.36 -14.94 -2.59
C ALA A 123 -25.19 -14.46 -4.05
N GLU A 124 -24.92 -13.17 -4.24
CA GLU A 124 -24.67 -12.58 -5.57
C GLU A 124 -23.49 -13.26 -6.29
N LEU A 125 -22.39 -13.52 -5.59
CA LEU A 125 -21.21 -14.16 -6.17
C LEU A 125 -21.45 -15.65 -6.48
N GLU A 126 -22.26 -16.33 -5.67
CA GLU A 126 -22.69 -17.71 -5.93
C GLU A 126 -23.63 -17.81 -7.14
N GLU A 127 -24.51 -16.81 -7.35
CA GLU A 127 -25.33 -16.69 -8.56
C GLU A 127 -24.50 -16.49 -9.83
N LEU A 128 -23.35 -15.82 -9.72
CA LEU A 128 -22.38 -15.67 -10.81
C LEU A 128 -21.55 -16.95 -11.06
N GLY A 129 -21.76 -18.01 -10.26
CA GLY A 129 -21.14 -19.32 -10.45
C GLY A 129 -19.85 -19.56 -9.67
N ALA A 130 -19.43 -18.63 -8.81
CA ALA A 130 -18.26 -18.81 -7.96
C ALA A 130 -18.65 -19.49 -6.64
N ARG A 131 -17.85 -20.45 -6.16
CA ARG A 131 -17.95 -20.90 -4.75
C ARG A 131 -17.48 -19.77 -3.85
N VAL A 132 -18.12 -19.54 -2.70
CA VAL A 132 -17.73 -18.45 -1.79
C VAL A 132 -17.56 -18.92 -0.34
N THR A 133 -16.41 -18.60 0.23
CA THR A 133 -16.13 -18.76 1.66
C THR A 133 -16.00 -17.38 2.30
N LEU A 134 -16.81 -17.09 3.32
CA LEU A 134 -16.64 -15.93 4.18
C LEU A 134 -15.81 -16.35 5.40
N ALA A 135 -14.54 -15.91 5.46
CA ALA A 135 -13.62 -16.28 6.52
C ALA A 135 -13.47 -15.13 7.53
N VAL A 136 -13.66 -15.44 8.81
CA VAL A 136 -13.31 -14.53 9.91
C VAL A 136 -11.80 -14.62 10.10
N CYS A 137 -11.08 -13.60 9.65
CA CYS A 137 -9.62 -13.53 9.76
C CYS A 137 -9.18 -12.07 9.82
N ASP A 138 -8.34 -11.74 10.81
CA ASP A 138 -7.55 -10.51 10.78
C ASP A 138 -6.26 -10.78 10.01
N VAL A 139 -5.94 -9.93 9.03
CA VAL A 139 -4.73 -10.07 8.20
C VAL A 139 -3.48 -9.72 9.00
N ALA A 140 -3.62 -8.94 10.08
CA ALA A 140 -2.52 -8.61 10.99
C ALA A 140 -2.21 -9.76 11.97
N ASP A 141 -3.11 -10.74 12.13
CA ASP A 141 -2.89 -11.94 12.93
C ASP A 141 -2.20 -13.01 12.08
N ARG A 142 -0.91 -13.22 12.35
CA ARG A 142 -0.07 -14.16 11.61
C ARG A 142 -0.55 -15.60 11.75
N ASP A 143 -0.98 -16.02 12.92
CA ASP A 143 -1.33 -17.42 13.20
C ASP A 143 -2.70 -17.75 12.62
N ALA A 144 -3.67 -16.82 12.74
CA ALA A 144 -4.97 -16.95 12.09
C ALA A 144 -4.85 -16.98 10.56
N LEU A 145 -4.01 -16.11 9.98
CA LEU A 145 -3.76 -16.11 8.55
C LEU A 145 -3.06 -17.39 8.09
N ALA A 146 -2.07 -17.88 8.85
CA ALA A 146 -1.39 -19.13 8.54
C ALA A 146 -2.36 -20.34 8.55
N ALA A 147 -3.28 -20.40 9.51
CA ALA A 147 -4.32 -21.42 9.55
C ALA A 147 -5.21 -21.37 8.30
N LEU A 148 -5.70 -20.19 7.93
CA LEU A 148 -6.50 -20.01 6.72
C LEU A 148 -5.74 -20.40 5.44
N LEU A 149 -4.46 -20.05 5.36
CA LEU A 149 -3.58 -20.42 4.24
C LEU A 149 -3.35 -21.94 4.14
N ALA A 150 -3.50 -22.69 5.23
CA ALA A 150 -3.41 -24.14 5.23
C ALA A 150 -4.71 -24.84 4.77
N GLU A 151 -5.86 -24.17 4.85
CA GLU A 151 -7.16 -24.75 4.46
C GLU A 151 -7.37 -24.83 2.94
N HIS A 152 -6.66 -23.99 2.17
CA HIS A 152 -6.85 -23.85 0.73
C HIS A 152 -5.52 -23.66 -0.01
N THR A 153 -5.46 -24.16 -1.24
CA THR A 153 -4.35 -23.83 -2.15
C THR A 153 -4.72 -22.60 -2.98
N PHE A 154 -4.23 -21.43 -2.55
CA PHE A 154 -4.49 -20.16 -3.25
C PHE A 154 -3.62 -19.99 -4.49
N THR A 155 -4.22 -19.48 -5.56
CA THR A 155 -3.52 -19.19 -6.84
C THR A 155 -3.29 -17.70 -7.05
N SER A 156 -4.07 -16.86 -6.36
CA SER A 156 -3.95 -15.41 -6.39
C SER A 156 -4.48 -14.77 -5.11
N VAL A 157 -3.95 -13.59 -4.80
CA VAL A 157 -4.32 -12.80 -3.62
C VAL A 157 -4.58 -11.36 -4.04
N PHE A 158 -5.70 -10.81 -3.58
CA PHE A 158 -6.04 -9.40 -3.71
C PHE A 158 -6.08 -8.77 -2.32
N HIS A 159 -5.17 -7.83 -2.07
CA HIS A 159 -5.11 -7.11 -0.79
C HIS A 159 -5.92 -5.81 -0.86
N ALA A 160 -7.18 -5.87 -0.43
CA ALA A 160 -8.07 -4.72 -0.32
C ALA A 160 -8.38 -4.37 1.15
N ALA A 161 -7.59 -4.91 2.10
CA ALA A 161 -7.73 -4.57 3.50
C ALA A 161 -7.07 -3.21 3.76
N GLY A 162 -7.86 -2.27 4.25
CA GLY A 162 -7.41 -0.92 4.59
C GLY A 162 -8.47 -0.23 5.42
N VAL A 163 -8.03 0.68 6.29
CA VAL A 163 -8.92 1.59 7.02
C VAL A 163 -8.52 3.00 6.63
N GLU A 164 -9.50 3.81 6.23
CA GLU A 164 -9.27 5.23 5.99
C GLU A 164 -9.43 5.95 7.32
N GLN A 165 -8.31 6.43 7.87
CA GLN A 165 -8.30 7.35 9.00
C GLN A 165 -7.67 8.66 8.54
N PHE A 166 -8.48 9.71 8.49
CA PHE A 166 -7.97 11.07 8.34
C PHE A 166 -7.76 11.65 9.73
N ALA A 167 -6.57 11.43 10.28
CA ALA A 167 -6.10 12.20 11.42
C ALA A 167 -5.25 13.36 10.89
N PRO A 168 -5.53 14.63 11.26
CA PRO A 168 -4.57 15.68 10.99
C PRO A 168 -3.27 15.29 11.69
N SER A 169 -2.16 15.27 10.94
CA SER A 169 -0.84 15.15 11.54
C SER A 169 -0.58 16.43 12.33
N THR A 170 -0.97 16.45 13.60
CA THR A 170 -0.61 17.51 14.53
C THR A 170 0.91 17.49 14.68
N SER A 171 1.54 18.44 13.99
CA SER A 171 2.93 18.82 14.21
C SER A 171 3.02 19.87 15.30
#